data_AF-U7R3X2-F1
#
_entry.id   AF-U7R3X2-F1
#
_cell.length_a   1.000
_cell.length_b   1.000
_cell.length_c   1.000
_cell.angle_alpha   90.00
_cell.angle_beta   90.00
_cell.angle_gamma   90.00
#
_symmetry.space_group_name_H-M   'P 1'
#
loop_
_entity.id
_entity.type
_entity.pdbx_description
1 polymer ?
#
loop_
_entity_poly.entity_id
_entity_poly.type
_entity_poly.pdbx_seq_one_letter_code
_entity_poly.pdbx_strand_id
1 'polypeptide(L)'
;MKLWQIPASVLLAVALVGCNGKGPEIADTQVEAIENPVKRSFVEGNINILQRIALPADAVLTVTLSDISLADAPSVTLSEKVERLGGKQSPFHFVLPYQSNEIKPHARIAVSASVSLHNRLMFVTDTAYEVINNGQTKDIEITLKAVR
;
A
#
# COMPACT_ATOMS: atom_id res chain seq x y z
N MET A 1 -42.88 -0.84 73.09
CA MET A 1 -41.95 -1.05 71.97
C MET A 1 -41.68 -2.57 71.91
N LYS A 2 -42.59 -3.47 71.51
CA LYS A 2 -43.27 -3.74 70.20
C LYS A 2 -42.23 -3.96 69.08
N LEU A 3 -41.75 -5.21 68.93
CA LEU A 3 -41.94 -6.12 67.76
C LEU A 3 -40.87 -5.95 66.67
N TRP A 4 -40.44 -6.94 65.90
CA TRP A 4 -40.64 -8.39 65.82
C TRP A 4 -39.57 -8.91 64.84
N GLN A 5 -39.10 -10.13 65.06
CA GLN A 5 -38.37 -10.96 64.11
C GLN A 5 -39.05 -11.12 62.73
N ILE A 6 -38.19 -11.24 61.70
CA ILE A 6 -38.21 -11.91 60.37
C ILE A 6 -39.55 -12.49 59.86
N PRO A 7 -39.86 -12.31 58.55
CA PRO A 7 -39.90 -13.52 57.71
C PRO A 7 -39.41 -13.37 56.26
N ALA A 8 -38.99 -14.53 55.76
CA ALA A 8 -38.68 -14.91 54.39
C ALA A 8 -39.43 -14.20 53.26
N SER A 9 -38.72 -13.96 52.16
CA SER A 9 -39.30 -14.05 50.82
C SER A 9 -38.30 -14.75 49.92
N VAL A 10 -38.56 -16.04 49.73
CA VAL A 10 -38.01 -16.82 48.63
C VAL A 10 -38.54 -16.20 47.34
N LEU A 11 -37.67 -15.57 46.55
CA LEU A 11 -37.91 -15.40 45.13
C LEU A 11 -36.92 -16.26 44.36
N LEU A 12 -37.46 -17.41 43.99
CA LEU A 12 -36.94 -18.34 43.01
C LEU A 12 -36.97 -17.63 41.64
N ALA A 13 -35.84 -17.03 41.24
CA ALA A 13 -35.63 -16.56 39.88
C ALA A 13 -34.72 -17.55 39.16
N VAL A 14 -35.33 -18.50 38.44
CA VAL A 14 -34.62 -19.33 37.45
C VAL A 14 -34.35 -18.44 36.25
N ALA A 15 -33.17 -17.85 36.19
CA ALA A 15 -32.63 -17.34 34.94
C ALA A 15 -31.88 -18.50 34.26
N LEU A 16 -32.40 -18.95 33.12
CA LEU A 16 -31.61 -19.72 32.15
C LEU A 16 -30.48 -18.80 31.66
N VAL A 17 -29.36 -18.83 32.38
CA VAL A 17 -28.11 -18.22 31.96
C VAL A 17 -27.61 -19.04 30.78
N GLY A 18 -27.73 -18.48 29.58
CA GLY A 18 -26.94 -18.92 28.45
C GLY A 18 -25.47 -18.82 28.83
N CYS A 19 -24.75 -19.94 28.76
CA CYS A 19 -23.30 -19.94 28.89
C CYS A 19 -22.72 -19.10 27.74
N ASN A 20 -22.02 -18.01 28.07
CA ASN A 20 -20.90 -17.61 27.25
C ASN A 20 -19.76 -17.18 28.17
N GLY A 21 -18.58 -17.74 27.92
CA GLY A 21 -17.54 -17.98 28.91
C GLY A 21 -17.05 -16.74 29.67
N LYS A 22 -16.83 -16.96 30.99
CA LYS A 22 -15.94 -16.18 31.84
C LYS A 22 -14.54 -16.14 31.24
N GLY A 23 -14.01 -14.93 31.01
CA GLY A 23 -12.58 -14.66 31.05
C GLY A 23 -12.26 -13.88 32.34
N PRO A 24 -11.12 -14.13 33.00
CA PRO A 24 -10.75 -13.44 34.23
C PRO A 24 -10.30 -12.01 33.93
N GLU A 25 -10.61 -11.12 34.87
CA GLU A 25 -10.10 -9.77 35.00
C GLU A 25 -8.57 -9.80 35.12
N ILE A 26 -7.88 -9.19 34.16
CA ILE A 26 -6.45 -8.85 34.27
C ILE A 26 -6.40 -7.33 34.32
N ALA A 27 -5.94 -6.83 35.46
CA ALA A 27 -5.55 -5.45 35.68
C ALA A 27 -4.41 -5.03 34.75
N ASP A 28 -4.45 -3.76 34.34
CA ASP A 28 -3.34 -2.97 33.78
C ASP A 28 -2.44 -3.65 32.75
N THR A 29 -2.75 -3.43 31.47
CA THR A 29 -1.77 -2.82 30.56
C THR A 29 -2.59 -2.01 29.57
N GLN A 30 -2.55 -0.67 29.74
CA GLN A 30 -2.76 0.21 28.61
C GLN A 30 -1.69 -0.19 27.59
N VAL A 31 -2.06 -1.06 26.65
CA VAL A 31 -1.44 -1.01 25.34
C VAL A 31 -1.80 0.37 24.83
N GLU A 32 -0.94 1.34 25.13
CA GLU A 32 -0.70 2.45 24.23
C GLU A 32 -0.44 1.79 22.90
N ALA A 33 -1.51 1.67 22.11
CA ALA A 33 -1.36 1.48 20.68
C ALA A 33 -0.40 2.60 20.31
N ILE A 34 0.82 2.21 19.92
CA ILE A 34 1.74 3.10 19.25
C ILE A 34 1.11 3.33 17.88
N GLU A 35 0.00 4.07 17.88
CA GLU A 35 -0.69 4.54 16.71
C GLU A 35 0.13 5.74 16.26
N ASN A 36 1.35 5.47 15.79
CA ASN A 36 1.99 6.39 14.88
C ASN A 36 1.10 6.36 13.64
N PRO A 37 0.29 7.40 13.34
CA PRO A 37 -0.45 7.42 12.10
C PRO A 37 0.59 7.42 10.99
N VAL A 38 0.78 6.27 10.34
CA VAL A 38 1.68 6.14 9.21
C VAL A 38 1.12 7.03 8.12
N LYS A 39 1.71 8.21 7.96
CA LYS A 39 1.31 9.17 6.92
C LYS A 39 1.57 8.52 5.57
N ARG A 40 0.49 8.04 4.94
CA ARG A 40 0.50 7.51 3.58
C ARG A 40 0.42 8.66 2.59
N SER A 41 1.37 8.66 1.67
CA SER A 41 1.44 9.59 0.55
C SER A 41 1.44 8.78 -0.75
N PHE A 42 1.32 9.44 -1.89
CA PHE A 42 1.27 8.78 -3.19
C PHE A 42 2.08 9.52 -4.24
N VAL A 43 2.58 8.75 -5.21
CA VAL A 43 3.19 9.24 -6.45
C VAL A 43 2.27 8.85 -7.60
N GLU A 44 1.84 9.81 -8.41
CA GLU A 44 0.91 9.59 -9.52
C GLU A 44 1.35 10.26 -10.82
N GLY A 45 0.93 9.70 -11.94
CA GLY A 45 1.30 10.18 -13.26
C GLY A 45 0.78 9.33 -14.40
N ASN A 46 1.29 9.59 -15.60
CA ASN A 46 0.97 8.88 -16.82
C ASN A 46 2.22 8.25 -17.44
N ILE A 47 2.03 7.08 -18.05
CA ILE A 47 3.08 6.33 -18.75
C ILE A 47 2.74 6.31 -20.22
N ASN A 48 3.69 6.75 -21.03
CA ASN A 48 3.56 6.92 -22.47
C ASN A 48 4.43 5.92 -23.23
N ILE A 49 3.94 5.45 -24.37
CA ILE A 49 4.70 4.70 -25.37
C ILE A 49 4.64 5.49 -26.68
N LEU A 50 5.80 5.92 -27.19
CA LEU A 50 5.86 6.77 -28.39
C LEU A 50 5.67 5.98 -29.69
N GLN A 51 5.94 4.68 -29.66
CA GLN A 51 5.81 3.78 -30.79
C GLN A 51 4.33 3.52 -31.06
N ARG A 52 3.92 3.67 -32.33
CA ARG A 52 2.56 3.36 -32.79
C ARG A 52 2.41 1.85 -33.00
N ILE A 53 2.41 1.09 -31.92
CA ILE A 53 2.13 -0.35 -31.94
C ILE A 53 0.96 -0.69 -31.04
N ALA A 54 0.15 -1.66 -31.44
CA ALA A 54 -0.93 -2.15 -30.62
C ALA A 54 -0.38 -3.08 -29.52
N LEU A 55 -0.58 -2.70 -28.26
CA LEU A 55 -0.28 -3.60 -27.15
C LEU A 55 -1.28 -4.77 -27.09
N PRO A 56 -0.80 -6.03 -27.03
CA PRO A 56 -1.66 -7.20 -26.85
C PRO A 56 -2.45 -7.16 -25.53
N ALA A 57 -3.55 -7.92 -25.46
CA ALA A 57 -4.45 -7.91 -24.30
C ALA A 57 -3.83 -8.48 -23.01
N ASP A 58 -2.88 -9.38 -23.19
CA ASP A 58 -2.11 -10.09 -22.19
C ASP A 58 -0.84 -9.35 -21.74
N ALA A 59 -0.57 -8.17 -22.29
CA ALA A 59 0.53 -7.31 -21.84
C ALA A 59 0.33 -6.89 -20.38
N VAL A 60 1.42 -6.93 -19.61
CA VAL A 60 1.46 -6.60 -18.17
C VAL A 60 2.34 -5.37 -17.97
N LEU A 61 1.76 -4.32 -17.41
CA LEU A 61 2.47 -3.13 -16.95
C LEU A 61 2.92 -3.34 -15.49
N THR A 62 4.19 -3.13 -15.22
CA THR A 62 4.75 -3.08 -13.87
C THR A 62 5.34 -1.69 -13.64
N VAL A 63 4.91 -1.01 -12.58
CA VAL A 63 5.38 0.32 -12.18
C VAL A 63 5.97 0.21 -10.79
N THR A 64 7.19 0.69 -10.61
CA THR A 64 7.94 0.52 -9.36
C THR A 64 8.47 1.86 -8.87
N LEU A 65 8.22 2.18 -7.61
CA LEU A 65 8.86 3.26 -6.86
C LEU A 65 10.04 2.67 -6.09
N SER A 66 11.24 3.20 -6.28
CA SER A 66 12.45 2.65 -5.67
C SER A 66 13.43 3.71 -5.21
N ASP A 67 14.17 3.41 -4.14
CA ASP A 67 15.35 4.16 -3.70
C ASP A 67 16.57 3.72 -4.52
N ILE A 68 17.11 4.66 -5.30
CA ILE A 68 18.27 4.52 -6.19
C ILE A 68 19.49 5.30 -5.68
N SER A 69 19.55 5.58 -4.37
CA SER A 69 20.65 6.35 -3.76
C SER A 69 21.99 5.61 -3.83
N LEU A 70 21.97 4.29 -3.80
CA LEU A 70 23.15 3.45 -3.86
C LEU A 70 23.44 3.09 -5.31
N ALA A 71 24.56 3.59 -5.86
CA ALA A 71 24.92 3.35 -7.26
C ALA A 71 25.33 1.90 -7.55
N ASP A 72 25.97 1.24 -6.57
CA ASP A 72 26.58 -0.08 -6.73
C ASP A 72 25.79 -1.20 -6.04
N ALA A 73 24.54 -0.94 -5.69
CA ALA A 73 23.65 -1.90 -5.04
C ALA A 73 22.31 -1.98 -5.78
N PRO A 74 21.61 -3.12 -5.71
CA PRO A 74 20.23 -3.19 -6.16
C PRO A 74 19.38 -2.11 -5.50
N SER A 75 18.49 -1.49 -6.27
CA SER A 75 17.56 -0.49 -5.73
C SER A 75 16.59 -1.13 -4.74
N VAL A 76 16.16 -0.34 -3.75
CA VAL A 76 15.19 -0.81 -2.75
C VAL A 76 13.80 -0.42 -3.21
N THR A 77 12.93 -1.42 -3.45
CA THR A 77 11.53 -1.17 -3.81
C THR A 77 10.74 -0.67 -2.62
N LEU A 78 10.09 0.48 -2.79
CA LEU A 78 9.20 1.09 -1.79
C LEU A 78 7.73 0.78 -2.10
N SER A 79 7.38 0.69 -3.39
CA SER A 79 6.02 0.42 -3.84
C SER A 79 6.05 -0.17 -5.24
N GLU A 80 5.16 -1.10 -5.53
CA GLU A 80 5.02 -1.72 -6.85
C GLU A 80 3.53 -1.86 -7.21
N LYS A 81 3.21 -1.57 -8.47
CA LYS A 81 1.89 -1.81 -9.06
C LYS A 81 2.07 -2.67 -10.32
N VAL A 82 1.33 -3.78 -10.37
CA VAL A 82 1.25 -4.67 -11.52
C VAL A 82 -0.17 -4.67 -12.07
N GLU A 83 -0.34 -4.36 -13.36
CA GLU A 83 -1.65 -4.28 -14.03
C GLU A 83 -1.61 -4.98 -15.38
N ARG A 84 -2.61 -5.82 -15.66
CA ARG A 84 -2.85 -6.34 -17.02
C ARG A 84 -3.53 -5.25 -17.85
N LEU A 85 -2.96 -4.95 -19.01
CA LEU A 85 -3.42 -3.82 -19.84
C LEU A 85 -4.72 -4.12 -20.57
N GLY A 86 -5.06 -5.38 -20.85
CA GLY A 86 -6.35 -5.73 -21.45
C GLY A 86 -6.58 -5.09 -22.83
N GLY A 87 -5.51 -4.75 -23.54
CA GLY A 87 -5.56 -4.14 -24.87
C GLY A 87 -5.72 -2.61 -24.83
N LYS A 88 -5.79 -2.01 -23.63
CA LYS A 88 -5.68 -0.55 -23.46
C LYS A 88 -4.39 -0.06 -24.09
N GLN A 89 -4.46 1.09 -24.75
CA GLN A 89 -3.29 1.75 -25.33
C GLN A 89 -2.87 2.93 -24.45
N SER A 90 -1.60 3.33 -24.59
CA SER A 90 -1.03 4.50 -23.93
C SER A 90 -1.86 5.77 -24.18
N PRO A 91 -1.98 6.69 -23.21
CA PRO A 91 -1.29 6.73 -21.92
C PRO A 91 -1.90 5.84 -20.83
N PHE A 92 -1.07 5.38 -19.89
CA PHE A 92 -1.49 4.58 -18.73
C PHE A 92 -1.32 5.37 -17.44
N HIS A 93 -2.40 5.59 -16.71
CA HIS A 93 -2.34 6.25 -15.42
C HIS A 93 -1.87 5.29 -14.31
N PHE A 94 -1.00 5.78 -13.41
CA PHE A 94 -0.54 5.03 -12.25
C PHE A 94 -0.63 5.87 -10.97
N VAL A 95 -0.80 5.15 -9.85
CA VAL A 95 -0.72 5.68 -8.49
C VAL A 95 0.06 4.67 -7.66
N LEU A 96 1.12 5.13 -6.99
CA LEU A 96 1.99 4.34 -6.14
C LEU A 96 1.94 4.90 -4.71
N PRO A 97 1.22 4.25 -3.78
CA PRO A 97 1.23 4.66 -2.39
C PRO A 97 2.57 4.31 -1.73
N TYR A 98 3.04 5.15 -0.81
CA TYR A 98 4.25 4.92 -0.01
C TYR A 98 4.10 5.49 1.39
N GLN A 99 4.92 5.03 2.34
CA GLN A 99 4.96 5.58 3.69
C GLN A 99 5.98 6.72 3.76
N SER A 100 5.58 7.90 4.22
CA SER A 100 6.50 9.06 4.24
C SER A 100 7.67 8.92 5.21
N ASN A 101 7.59 8.03 6.20
CA ASN A 101 8.67 7.73 7.15
C ASN A 101 9.76 6.80 6.56
N GLU A 102 9.50 6.11 5.45
CA GLU A 102 10.49 5.27 4.77
C GLU A 102 11.46 6.09 3.90
N ILE A 103 11.10 7.34 3.58
CA ILE A 103 11.89 8.22 2.72
C ILE A 103 12.95 8.94 3.55
N LYS A 104 14.23 8.66 3.27
CA LYS A 104 15.35 9.37 3.91
C LYS A 104 15.49 10.79 3.33
N PRO A 105 15.95 11.79 4.11
CA PRO A 105 16.03 13.19 3.67
C PRO A 105 16.88 13.45 2.41
N HIS A 106 17.84 12.59 2.10
CA HIS A 106 18.72 12.71 0.93
C HIS A 106 18.62 11.50 -0.02
N ALA A 107 17.56 10.69 0.12
CA ALA A 107 17.37 9.58 -0.79
C ALA A 107 17.00 10.06 -2.19
N ARG A 108 17.59 9.44 -3.21
CA ARG A 108 17.18 9.58 -4.61
C ARG A 108 16.11 8.54 -4.87
N ILE A 109 14.86 8.99 -4.96
CA ILE A 109 13.72 8.11 -5.24
C ILE A 109 13.32 8.26 -6.69
N ALA A 110 13.15 7.15 -7.40
CA ALA A 110 12.76 7.14 -8.80
C ALA A 110 11.59 6.20 -9.06
N VAL A 111 10.77 6.59 -10.04
CA VAL A 111 9.77 5.71 -10.64
C VAL A 111 10.38 5.06 -11.89
N SER A 112 10.19 3.75 -12.02
CA SER A 112 10.47 2.99 -13.22
C SER A 112 9.22 2.24 -13.66
N ALA A 113 9.14 1.95 -14.95
CA ALA A 113 8.03 1.20 -15.49
C ALA A 113 8.49 0.26 -16.61
N SER A 114 7.80 -0.86 -16.73
CA SER A 114 8.04 -1.85 -17.77
C SER A 114 6.74 -2.45 -18.27
N VAL A 115 6.72 -2.85 -19.54
CA VAL A 115 5.65 -3.66 -20.12
C VAL A 115 6.24 -4.97 -20.60
N SER A 116 5.69 -6.07 -20.13
CA SER A 116 6.08 -7.43 -20.50
C SER A 116 4.93 -8.18 -21.13
N LEU A 117 5.25 -9.13 -22.00
CA LEU A 117 4.31 -10.04 -22.66
C LEU A 117 4.85 -11.46 -22.52
N HIS A 118 4.08 -12.37 -21.91
CA HIS A 118 4.55 -13.74 -21.66
C HIS A 118 5.97 -13.81 -21.06
N ASN A 119 6.23 -13.00 -20.02
CA ASN A 119 7.54 -12.87 -19.35
C ASN A 119 8.68 -12.33 -20.23
N ARG A 120 8.40 -11.85 -21.45
CA ARG A 120 9.35 -11.13 -22.30
C ARG A 120 9.16 -9.63 -22.13
N LEU A 121 10.22 -8.95 -21.71
CA LEU A 121 10.24 -7.49 -21.62
C LEU A 121 10.11 -6.87 -23.02
N MET A 122 9.10 -6.04 -23.22
CA MET A 122 8.86 -5.34 -24.50
C MET A 122 9.23 -3.87 -24.41
N PHE A 123 8.86 -3.23 -23.31
CA PHE A 123 9.11 -1.81 -23.06
C PHE A 123 9.64 -1.56 -21.66
N VAL A 124 10.50 -0.57 -21.51
CA VAL A 124 11.07 -0.17 -20.22
C VAL A 124 11.43 1.32 -20.22
N THR A 125 11.42 1.94 -19.05
CA THR A 125 12.04 3.26 -18.84
C THR A 125 13.56 3.15 -18.96
N ASP A 126 14.20 4.00 -19.77
CA ASP A 126 15.66 4.06 -19.91
C ASP A 126 16.30 5.25 -19.20
N THR A 127 15.49 6.10 -18.57
CA THR A 127 15.92 7.24 -17.76
C THR A 127 15.32 7.14 -16.36
N ALA A 128 16.05 7.65 -15.36
CA ALA A 128 15.52 7.78 -14.01
C ALA A 128 14.52 8.94 -13.93
N TYR A 129 13.29 8.65 -13.51
CA TYR A 129 12.28 9.67 -13.21
C TYR A 129 12.29 9.94 -11.71
N GLU A 130 13.13 10.89 -11.27
CA GLU A 130 13.26 11.23 -9.85
C GLU A 130 12.00 11.94 -9.32
N VAL A 131 11.57 11.56 -8.11
CA VAL A 131 10.34 12.01 -7.46
C VAL A 131 10.57 12.29 -5.97
N ILE A 132 9.57 12.88 -5.31
CA ILE A 132 9.55 13.15 -3.86
C ILE A 132 10.60 14.16 -3.42
N ASN A 133 11.85 13.75 -3.18
CA ASN A 133 12.91 14.62 -2.68
C ASN A 133 13.46 15.54 -3.79
N ASN A 134 13.55 15.01 -5.02
CA ASN A 134 14.17 15.68 -6.16
C ASN A 134 13.19 15.89 -7.32
N GLY A 135 11.89 15.75 -7.08
CA GLY A 135 10.89 15.84 -8.15
C GLY A 135 9.47 15.91 -7.64
N GLN A 136 8.54 16.03 -8.59
CA GLN A 136 7.11 16.10 -8.30
C GLN A 136 6.58 14.73 -7.87
N THR A 137 5.46 14.71 -7.15
CA THR A 137 4.75 13.47 -6.78
C THR A 137 3.45 13.29 -7.54
N LYS A 138 3.08 14.25 -8.38
CA LYS A 138 1.84 14.27 -9.16
C LYS A 138 2.16 14.73 -10.58
N ASP A 139 1.26 14.40 -11.50
CA ASP A 139 1.33 14.80 -12.91
C ASP A 139 2.68 14.42 -13.57
N ILE A 140 3.24 13.29 -13.16
CA ILE A 140 4.52 12.80 -13.68
C ILE A 140 4.28 12.17 -15.05
N GLU A 141 5.05 12.58 -16.05
CA GLU A 141 5.00 11.99 -17.39
C GLU A 141 6.22 11.08 -17.61
N ILE A 142 5.96 9.79 -17.71
CA ILE A 142 6.97 8.74 -17.95
C ILE A 142 6.87 8.31 -19.40
N THR A 143 8.01 8.02 -20.03
CA THR A 143 8.06 7.47 -21.39
C THR A 143 8.81 6.14 -21.39
N LEU A 144 8.21 5.13 -22.00
CA LEU A 144 8.86 3.84 -22.20
C LEU A 144 9.48 3.77 -23.59
N LYS A 145 10.58 3.01 -23.67
CA LYS A 145 11.23 2.66 -24.93
C LYS A 145 11.18 1.16 -25.13
N ALA A 146 11.12 0.75 -26.39
CA ALA A 146 11.16 -0.65 -26.76
C ALA A 146 12.55 -1.21 -26.42
N VAL A 147 12.59 -2.42 -25.88
CA VAL A 147 13.84 -3.18 -25.74
C VAL A 147 14.33 -3.53 -27.14
N ARG A 148 15.61 -3.31 -27.41
CA ARG A 148 16.27 -3.71 -28.65
C ARG A 148 16.88 -5.10 -28.54
#